data_AF-A0A4W5P355-F1
#
_entry.id   AF-A0A4W5P355-F1
#
_cell.length_a   1.000
_cell.length_b   1.000
_cell.length_c   1.000
_cell.angle_alpha   90.00
_cell.angle_beta   90.00
_cell.angle_gamma   90.00
#
_symmetry.space_group_name_H-M   'P 1'
#
loop_
_entity.id
_entity.type
_entity.pdbx_description
1 polymer ?
#
loop_
_entity_poly.entity_id
_entity_poly.type
_entity_poly.pdbx_seq_one_letter_code
_entity_poly.pdbx_strand_id
1 'polypeptide(L)'
;GGLQLKEAQKRRKQLEDRCKLEESIGNAAQTWNHEILPNWSAMCTSRRVRELWWQGVPPSVRGKVWSLAVGNELNITHELFNICLARAREKWKSMPTAPLTDPETEDAGLSLADREASLELIKLDISRTFPHLCIFQQGGPYYDMLHSILGAYTCYRPDVGYVQGMSFIAAVLILNLDTADAFIAFANLLNKPCQMAFFRVDHSLMLKYFAAFEVFFEENLPKLFVHFKENNLTPDIYLIDWIFTLYSKSLPLDLACRVWDVFCRDGDEFLFRVALGILRLYEDVLTRMDFIHNAQFLTRLPDHISPDQLFSHILAVHMTSKNRKWGQVLQALQERNSPVLKR
;
A
#
# COMPACT_ATOMS: atom_id res chain seq x y z
N GLY A 1 35.18 -23.87 20.58
CA GLY A 1 34.94 -23.09 21.82
C GLY A 1 34.42 -21.69 21.55
N GLY A 2 35.27 -20.76 21.07
CA GLY A 2 34.93 -19.33 21.00
C GLY A 2 33.84 -18.91 19.98
N LEU A 3 33.74 -19.58 18.82
CA LEU A 3 32.72 -19.26 17.81
C LEU A 3 31.31 -19.63 18.29
N GLN A 4 31.17 -20.83 18.86
CA GLN A 4 29.92 -21.33 19.43
C GLN A 4 29.42 -20.47 20.61
N LEU A 5 30.35 -19.96 21.44
CA LEU A 5 29.99 -19.06 22.54
C LEU A 5 29.48 -17.69 22.03
N LYS A 6 30.10 -17.12 20.99
CA LYS A 6 29.64 -15.88 20.35
C LYS A 6 28.27 -16.05 19.69
N GLU A 7 28.05 -17.16 18.99
CA GLU A 7 26.75 -17.49 18.39
C GLU A 7 25.66 -17.67 19.45
N ALA A 8 25.96 -18.37 20.55
CA ALA A 8 25.03 -18.55 21.66
C ALA A 8 24.67 -17.21 22.33
N GLN A 9 25.65 -16.32 22.55
CA GLN A 9 25.40 -14.98 23.07
C GLN A 9 24.54 -14.14 22.13
N LYS A 10 24.80 -14.19 20.82
CA LYS A 10 23.99 -13.48 19.81
C LYS A 10 22.54 -13.99 19.80
N ARG A 11 22.33 -15.31 19.83
CA ARG A 11 20.99 -15.92 19.91
C ARG A 11 20.25 -15.52 21.19
N ARG A 12 20.95 -15.52 22.34
CA ARG A 12 20.36 -15.10 23.61
C ARG A 12 19.90 -13.64 23.56
N LYS A 13 20.75 -12.75 23.06
CA LYS A 13 20.40 -11.33 22.89
C LYS A 13 19.19 -11.15 21.95
N GLN A 14 19.15 -11.87 20.83
CA GLN A 14 18.02 -11.83 19.90
C GLN A 14 16.70 -12.29 20.55
N LEU A 15 16.75 -13.33 21.39
CA LEU A 15 15.58 -13.80 22.14
C LEU A 15 15.12 -12.78 23.18
N GLU A 16 16.05 -12.18 23.93
CA GLU A 16 15.76 -11.12 24.91
C GLU A 16 15.12 -9.90 24.22
N ASP A 17 15.67 -9.46 23.09
CA ASP A 17 15.14 -8.34 22.31
C ASP A 17 13.73 -8.66 21.77
N ARG A 18 13.49 -9.90 21.34
CA ARG A 18 12.16 -10.35 20.89
C ARG A 18 11.13 -10.36 22.02
N CYS A 19 11.49 -10.87 23.20
CA CYS A 19 10.58 -10.86 24.35
C CYS A 19 10.20 -9.43 24.78
N LYS A 20 11.17 -8.51 24.80
CA LYS A 20 10.89 -7.08 25.10
C LYS A 20 9.96 -6.45 24.07
N LEU A 21 10.15 -6.79 22.79
CA LEU A 21 9.27 -6.30 21.72
C LEU A 21 7.85 -6.83 21.90
N GLU A 22 7.69 -8.13 22.16
CA GLU A 22 6.38 -8.76 22.43
C GLU A 22 5.66 -8.12 23.62
N GLU A 23 6.38 -7.87 24.73
CA GLU A 23 5.84 -7.19 25.90
C GLU A 23 5.42 -5.75 25.58
N SER A 24 6.25 -5.00 24.83
CA SER A 24 5.92 -3.65 24.36
C SER A 24 4.67 -3.64 23.47
N ILE A 25 4.53 -4.61 22.57
CA ILE A 25 3.35 -4.78 21.72
C ILE A 25 2.11 -5.08 22.57
N GLY A 26 2.23 -5.96 23.57
CA GLY A 26 1.16 -6.30 24.50
C GLY A 26 0.66 -5.09 25.30
N ASN A 27 1.59 -4.31 25.86
CA ASN A 27 1.27 -3.08 26.59
C ASN A 27 0.61 -2.03 25.68
N ALA A 28 1.14 -1.83 24.47
CA ALA A 28 0.53 -0.96 23.50
C ALA A 28 -0.89 -1.41 23.14
N ALA A 29 -1.12 -2.72 22.96
CA ALA A 29 -2.44 -3.26 22.63
C ALA A 29 -3.47 -2.99 23.75
N GLN A 30 -3.05 -3.06 25.02
CA GLN A 30 -3.90 -2.70 26.15
C GLN A 30 -4.27 -1.21 26.10
N THR A 31 -3.30 -0.31 25.90
CA THR A 31 -3.57 1.12 25.76
C THR A 31 -4.52 1.40 24.60
N TRP A 32 -4.31 0.75 23.44
CA TRP A 32 -5.21 0.89 22.29
C TRP A 32 -6.63 0.44 22.60
N ASN A 33 -6.81 -0.73 23.23
CA ASN A 33 -8.13 -1.29 23.51
C ASN A 33 -8.90 -0.57 24.64
N HIS A 34 -8.21 -0.15 25.70
CA HIS A 34 -8.85 0.36 26.91
C HIS A 34 -8.89 1.89 26.99
N GLU A 35 -7.92 2.59 26.38
CA GLU A 35 -7.87 4.06 26.42
C GLU A 35 -8.31 4.66 25.07
N ILE A 36 -7.67 4.24 23.97
CA ILE A 36 -7.73 4.98 22.69
C ILE A 36 -8.99 4.65 21.89
N LEU A 37 -9.23 3.38 21.57
CA LEU A 37 -10.35 2.96 20.71
C LEU A 37 -11.73 3.32 21.26
N PRO A 38 -12.02 3.21 22.59
CA PRO A 38 -13.29 3.65 23.15
C PRO A 38 -13.54 5.15 23.00
N ASN A 39 -12.46 5.95 22.95
CA ASN A 39 -12.51 7.42 22.89
C ASN A 39 -11.90 7.95 21.57
N TRP A 40 -12.06 7.19 20.48
CA TRP A 40 -11.35 7.40 19.22
C TRP A 40 -11.39 8.86 18.74
N SER A 41 -12.59 9.46 18.66
CA SER A 41 -12.79 10.82 18.14
C SER A 41 -12.06 11.90 18.94
N ALA A 42 -11.90 11.71 20.25
CA ALA A 42 -11.19 12.64 21.12
C ALA A 42 -9.68 12.38 21.14
N MET A 43 -9.25 11.12 20.98
CA MET A 43 -7.87 10.71 21.24
C MET A 43 -7.00 10.57 19.99
N CYS A 44 -7.56 10.27 18.82
CA CYS A 44 -6.79 9.91 17.63
C CYS A 44 -5.84 11.01 17.14
N THR A 45 -6.14 12.28 17.45
CA THR A 45 -5.31 13.44 17.11
C THR A 45 -4.32 13.85 18.21
N SER A 46 -4.44 13.25 19.41
CA SER A 46 -3.59 13.61 20.55
C SER A 46 -2.13 13.25 20.30
N ARG A 47 -1.20 14.08 20.79
CA ARG A 47 0.24 13.88 20.58
C ARG A 47 0.72 12.51 21.06
N ARG A 48 0.29 12.07 22.25
CA ARG A 48 0.65 10.76 22.84
C ARG A 48 0.23 9.61 21.92
N VAL A 49 -1.00 9.65 21.40
CA VAL A 49 -1.51 8.61 20.49
C VAL A 49 -0.77 8.64 19.17
N ARG A 50 -0.49 9.83 18.61
CA ARG A 50 0.29 9.96 17.38
C ARG A 50 1.70 9.38 17.55
N GLU A 51 2.37 9.64 18.66
CA GLU A 51 3.70 9.06 18.97
C GLU A 51 3.64 7.53 19.11
N LEU A 52 2.62 6.99 19.79
CA LEU A 52 2.41 5.54 19.88
C LEU A 52 2.15 4.92 18.50
N TRP A 53 1.30 5.56 17.69
CA TRP A 53 0.96 5.12 16.34
C TRP A 53 2.20 5.10 15.41
N TRP A 54 3.15 6.03 15.60
CA TRP A 54 4.43 6.03 14.86
C TRP A 54 5.30 4.78 15.13
N GLN A 55 5.21 4.22 16.33
CA GLN A 55 5.93 2.99 16.67
C GLN A 55 5.32 1.75 15.99
N GLY A 56 4.09 1.87 15.47
CA GLY A 56 3.33 0.80 14.85
C GLY A 56 2.12 0.42 15.69
N VAL A 57 1.04 0.07 15.02
CA VAL A 57 -0.19 -0.40 15.66
C VAL A 57 -0.04 -1.91 15.92
N PRO A 58 -0.37 -2.39 17.14
CA PRO A 58 -0.33 -3.82 17.43
C PRO A 58 -1.21 -4.62 16.46
N PRO A 59 -0.75 -5.79 15.95
CA PRO A 59 -1.49 -6.58 14.97
C PRO A 59 -2.94 -6.87 15.40
N SER A 60 -3.16 -7.16 16.69
CA SER A 60 -4.47 -7.49 17.25
C SER A 60 -5.51 -6.36 17.20
N VAL A 61 -5.08 -5.11 16.99
CA VAL A 61 -5.98 -3.94 16.92
C VAL A 61 -5.93 -3.22 15.57
N ARG A 62 -5.03 -3.62 14.66
CA ARG A 62 -4.85 -3.00 13.33
C ARG A 62 -6.14 -2.92 12.56
N GLY A 63 -6.89 -4.02 12.46
CA GLY A 63 -8.16 -4.04 11.73
C GLY A 63 -9.10 -2.92 12.17
N LYS A 64 -9.33 -2.81 13.48
CA LYS A 64 -10.23 -1.78 14.02
C LYS A 64 -9.71 -0.35 13.80
N VAL A 65 -8.41 -0.13 14.00
CA VAL A 65 -7.77 1.18 13.77
C VAL A 65 -7.84 1.58 12.29
N TRP A 66 -7.50 0.66 11.39
CA TRP A 66 -7.49 0.91 9.95
C TRP A 66 -8.90 1.12 9.40
N SER A 67 -9.90 0.33 9.82
CA SER A 67 -11.29 0.54 9.39
C SER A 67 -11.82 1.91 9.83
N LEU A 68 -11.50 2.36 11.05
CA LEU A 68 -11.88 3.70 11.52
C LEU A 68 -11.16 4.82 10.75
N ALA A 69 -9.90 4.61 10.37
CA ALA A 69 -9.10 5.60 9.66
C ALA A 69 -9.38 5.67 8.14
N VAL A 70 -9.68 4.53 7.51
CA VAL A 70 -10.09 4.45 6.10
C VAL A 70 -11.52 4.95 5.94
N GLY A 71 -12.40 4.63 6.90
CA GLY A 71 -13.81 4.99 6.85
C GLY A 71 -14.61 4.17 5.84
N ASN A 72 -15.86 4.58 5.62
CA ASN A 72 -16.78 3.95 4.67
C ASN A 72 -17.61 5.00 3.91
N GLU A 73 -16.95 5.95 3.24
CA GLU A 73 -17.59 6.99 2.43
C GLU A 73 -18.46 6.42 1.30
N LEU A 74 -18.10 5.23 0.80
CA LEU A 74 -18.87 4.51 -0.21
C LEU A 74 -20.15 3.86 0.34
N ASN A 75 -20.36 3.88 1.66
CA ASN A 75 -21.51 3.26 2.34
C ASN A 75 -21.71 1.79 1.95
N ILE A 76 -20.62 1.05 1.80
CA ILE A 76 -20.66 -0.38 1.45
C ILE A 76 -21.14 -1.18 2.66
N THR A 77 -22.08 -2.08 2.43
CA THR A 77 -22.64 -2.97 3.44
C THR A 77 -22.11 -4.39 3.27
N HIS A 78 -22.19 -5.19 4.34
CA HIS A 78 -21.91 -6.62 4.29
C HIS A 78 -22.81 -7.36 3.29
N GLU A 79 -24.07 -6.92 3.17
CA GLU A 79 -25.02 -7.45 2.19
C GLU A 79 -24.56 -7.19 0.74
N LEU A 80 -24.10 -5.97 0.44
CA LEU A 80 -23.56 -5.65 -0.88
C LEU A 80 -22.35 -6.52 -1.22
N PHE A 81 -21.44 -6.72 -0.27
CA PHE A 81 -20.32 -7.65 -0.45
C PHE A 81 -20.80 -9.06 -0.81
N ASN A 82 -21.78 -9.59 -0.07
CA ASN A 82 -22.33 -10.93 -0.32
C ASN A 82 -22.97 -11.05 -1.72
N ILE A 83 -23.70 -10.02 -2.16
CA ILE A 83 -24.28 -9.97 -3.51
C ILE A 83 -23.18 -9.98 -4.58
N CYS A 84 -22.15 -9.14 -4.42
CA CYS A 84 -21.03 -9.07 -5.36
C CYS A 84 -20.23 -10.38 -5.39
N LEU A 85 -20.03 -11.02 -4.23
CA LEU A 85 -19.35 -12.31 -4.13
C LEU A 85 -20.15 -13.44 -4.79
N ALA A 86 -21.47 -13.47 -4.61
CA ALA A 86 -22.34 -14.43 -5.28
C ALA A 86 -22.22 -14.30 -6.81
N ARG A 87 -22.30 -13.08 -7.32
CA ARG A 87 -22.11 -12.78 -8.75
C ARG A 87 -20.72 -13.20 -9.25
N ALA A 88 -19.67 -12.94 -8.47
CA ALA A 88 -18.31 -13.35 -8.82
C ALA A 88 -18.18 -14.89 -8.92
N ARG A 89 -18.76 -15.61 -7.97
CA ARG A 89 -18.77 -17.08 -7.95
C ARG A 89 -19.56 -17.67 -9.11
N GLU A 90 -20.70 -17.08 -9.46
CA GLU A 90 -21.47 -17.48 -10.65
C GLU A 90 -20.65 -17.29 -11.92
N LYS A 91 -20.00 -16.13 -12.08
CA LYS A 91 -19.12 -15.84 -13.22
C LYS A 91 -17.99 -16.86 -13.37
N TRP A 92 -17.38 -17.32 -12.27
CA TRP A 92 -16.33 -18.33 -12.33
C TRP A 92 -16.83 -19.72 -12.70
N LYS A 93 -18.07 -20.07 -12.34
CA LYS A 93 -18.69 -21.34 -12.70
C LYS A 93 -19.14 -21.39 -14.16
N SER A 94 -19.56 -20.25 -14.72
CA SER A 94 -20.01 -20.14 -16.10
C SER A 94 -18.87 -20.03 -17.12
N MET A 95 -17.60 -19.94 -16.67
CA MET A 95 -16.45 -19.93 -17.55
C MET A 95 -16.18 -21.34 -18.09
N PRO A 96 -16.15 -21.54 -19.42
CA PRO A 96 -15.85 -22.84 -20.01
C PRO A 96 -14.39 -23.21 -19.74
N THR A 97 -14.16 -24.46 -19.32
CA THR A 97 -12.81 -25.03 -19.11
C THR A 97 -12.09 -25.41 -20.41
N ALA A 98 -12.55 -24.90 -21.57
CA ALA A 98 -12.04 -25.25 -22.90
C ALA A 98 -12.05 -24.02 -23.82
N PRO A 99 -11.15 -23.92 -24.81
CA PRO A 99 -11.14 -22.81 -25.74
C PRO A 99 -12.41 -22.85 -26.60
N LEU A 100 -13.24 -21.81 -26.54
CA LEU A 100 -14.45 -21.70 -27.35
C LEU A 100 -14.12 -21.13 -28.74
N THR A 101 -14.52 -21.89 -29.75
CA THR A 101 -14.81 -21.43 -31.10
C THR A 101 -16.05 -20.53 -31.12
N ASP A 102 -15.94 -19.42 -31.85
CA ASP A 102 -16.93 -18.42 -32.30
C ASP A 102 -17.56 -17.44 -31.29
N PRO A 103 -17.42 -16.11 -31.52
CA PRO A 103 -18.08 -15.07 -30.74
C PRO A 103 -19.27 -14.45 -31.51
N GLU A 104 -20.50 -14.80 -31.15
CA GLU A 104 -21.67 -13.98 -31.49
C GLU A 104 -22.62 -13.90 -30.31
N THR A 105 -22.46 -12.85 -29.50
CA THR A 105 -23.54 -12.08 -28.85
C THR A 105 -22.95 -10.95 -27.99
N GLU A 106 -23.06 -9.73 -28.51
CA GLU A 106 -22.84 -8.48 -27.76
C GLU A 106 -24.13 -8.09 -27.03
N ASP A 107 -24.10 -7.94 -25.70
CA ASP A 107 -24.65 -6.78 -24.98
C ASP A 107 -24.28 -6.82 -23.47
N ALA A 108 -24.10 -5.63 -22.89
CA ALA A 108 -23.89 -5.29 -21.47
C ALA A 108 -22.49 -5.55 -20.83
N GLY A 109 -21.61 -4.54 -20.96
CA GLY A 109 -20.57 -4.19 -19.98
C GLY A 109 -19.40 -5.17 -19.81
N LEU A 110 -18.23 -4.80 -20.34
CA LEU A 110 -16.98 -5.58 -20.47
C LEU A 110 -17.13 -6.86 -21.31
N SER A 111 -16.31 -7.01 -22.35
CA SER A 111 -16.32 -8.18 -23.22
C SER A 111 -16.01 -9.46 -22.42
N LEU A 112 -16.44 -10.62 -22.91
CA LEU A 112 -16.10 -11.92 -22.31
C LEU A 112 -14.57 -12.07 -22.12
N ALA A 113 -13.79 -11.52 -23.06
CA ALA A 113 -12.33 -11.49 -23.02
C ALA A 113 -11.78 -10.66 -21.84
N ASP A 114 -12.37 -9.50 -21.54
CA ASP A 114 -11.95 -8.67 -20.39
C ASP A 114 -12.21 -9.38 -19.04
N ARG A 115 -13.26 -10.20 -19.00
CA ARG A 115 -13.66 -10.98 -17.82
C ARG A 115 -12.72 -12.17 -17.58
N GLU A 116 -12.37 -12.89 -18.63
CA GLU A 116 -11.39 -13.99 -18.60
C GLU A 116 -10.00 -13.48 -18.22
N ALA A 117 -9.58 -12.36 -18.83
CA ALA A 117 -8.33 -11.69 -18.50
C ALA A 117 -8.28 -11.29 -17.01
N SER A 118 -9.36 -10.75 -16.44
CA SER A 118 -9.40 -10.35 -15.03
C SER A 118 -9.17 -11.53 -14.07
N LEU A 119 -9.77 -12.70 -14.35
CA LEU A 119 -9.60 -13.89 -13.50
C LEU A 119 -8.18 -14.46 -13.57
N GLU A 120 -7.61 -14.55 -14.78
CA GLU A 120 -6.24 -15.03 -14.95
C GLU A 120 -5.22 -14.07 -14.32
N LEU A 121 -5.46 -12.76 -14.41
CA LEU A 121 -4.66 -11.77 -13.72
C LEU A 121 -4.75 -11.89 -12.19
N ILE A 122 -5.94 -12.14 -11.63
CA ILE A 122 -6.13 -12.41 -10.20
C ILE A 122 -5.31 -13.63 -9.77
N LYS A 123 -5.44 -14.76 -10.48
CA LYS A 123 -4.69 -16.00 -10.15
C LYS A 123 -3.18 -15.78 -10.22
N LEU A 124 -2.72 -15.14 -11.29
CA LEU A 124 -1.31 -14.81 -11.49
C LEU A 124 -0.78 -13.97 -10.32
N ASP A 125 -1.52 -12.93 -9.94
CA ASP A 125 -1.12 -12.06 -8.85
C ASP A 125 -1.12 -12.73 -7.49
N ILE A 126 -2.16 -13.51 -7.16
CA ILE A 126 -2.21 -14.29 -5.91
C ILE A 126 -0.99 -15.21 -5.80
N SER A 127 -0.55 -15.83 -6.91
CA SER A 127 0.62 -16.71 -6.91
C SER A 127 1.92 -16.01 -6.48
N ARG A 128 2.01 -14.69 -6.70
CA ARG A 128 3.17 -13.84 -6.37
C ARG A 128 2.94 -12.90 -5.17
N THR A 129 1.80 -12.97 -4.49
CA THR A 129 1.50 -12.15 -3.31
C THR A 129 2.08 -12.76 -2.04
N PHE A 130 3.14 -12.15 -1.51
CA PHE A 130 3.88 -12.63 -0.32
C PHE A 130 4.16 -14.15 -0.34
N PRO A 131 4.76 -14.70 -1.41
CA PRO A 131 4.81 -16.14 -1.64
C PRO A 131 5.62 -16.90 -0.58
N HIS A 132 6.57 -16.23 0.07
CA HIS A 132 7.39 -16.80 1.15
C HIS A 132 6.58 -17.18 2.39
N LEU A 133 5.34 -16.67 2.55
CA LEU A 133 4.47 -17.03 3.66
C LEU A 133 3.65 -18.29 3.39
N CYS A 134 3.46 -18.67 2.12
CA CYS A 134 2.66 -19.83 1.70
C CYS A 134 1.21 -19.84 2.20
N ILE A 135 0.66 -18.69 2.61
CA ILE A 135 -0.69 -18.60 3.19
C ILE A 135 -1.76 -18.06 2.23
N PHE A 136 -1.33 -17.34 1.19
CA PHE A 136 -2.24 -16.73 0.21
C PHE A 136 -2.35 -17.54 -1.08
N GLN A 137 -1.38 -18.40 -1.37
CA GLN A 137 -1.36 -19.25 -2.56
C GLN A 137 -2.37 -20.40 -2.42
N GLN A 138 -2.67 -21.08 -3.53
CA GLN A 138 -3.65 -22.17 -3.55
C GLN A 138 -3.32 -23.24 -2.50
N GLY A 139 -4.32 -23.59 -1.69
CA GLY A 139 -4.17 -24.49 -0.53
C GLY A 139 -3.81 -23.79 0.79
N GLY A 140 -3.46 -22.51 0.76
CA GLY A 140 -3.23 -21.69 1.94
C GLY A 140 -4.54 -21.20 2.60
N PRO A 141 -4.53 -20.91 3.91
CA PRO A 141 -5.73 -20.56 4.67
C PRO A 141 -6.43 -19.27 4.22
N TYR A 142 -5.73 -18.35 3.56
CA TYR A 142 -6.28 -17.07 3.12
C TYR A 142 -6.57 -17.02 1.61
N TYR A 143 -6.30 -18.10 0.86
CA TYR A 143 -6.49 -18.14 -0.60
C TYR A 143 -7.93 -17.79 -1.01
N ASP A 144 -8.91 -18.49 -0.44
CA ASP A 144 -10.32 -18.29 -0.79
C ASP A 144 -10.84 -16.92 -0.37
N MET A 145 -10.37 -16.40 0.77
CA MET A 145 -10.69 -15.05 1.22
C MET A 145 -10.15 -14.03 0.22
N LEU A 146 -8.89 -14.13 -0.16
CA LEU A 146 -8.26 -13.21 -1.11
C LEU A 146 -8.96 -13.24 -2.47
N HIS A 147 -9.23 -14.44 -2.99
CA HIS A 147 -9.96 -14.61 -4.24
C HIS A 147 -11.38 -14.01 -4.15
N SER A 148 -12.06 -14.18 -3.02
CA SER A 148 -13.40 -13.64 -2.77
C SER A 148 -13.43 -12.11 -2.77
N ILE A 149 -12.47 -11.44 -2.10
CA ILE A 149 -12.37 -9.97 -2.10
C ILE A 149 -12.17 -9.44 -3.51
N LEU A 150 -11.19 -9.97 -4.22
CA LEU A 150 -10.81 -9.49 -5.55
C LEU A 150 -11.94 -9.73 -6.56
N GLY A 151 -12.55 -10.91 -6.53
CA GLY A 151 -13.70 -11.24 -7.37
C GLY A 151 -14.94 -10.39 -7.08
N ALA A 152 -15.27 -10.18 -5.80
CA ALA A 152 -16.37 -9.32 -5.43
C ALA A 152 -16.11 -7.88 -5.90
N TYR A 153 -14.86 -7.40 -5.82
CA TYR A 153 -14.51 -6.05 -6.24
C TYR A 153 -14.69 -5.83 -7.75
N THR A 154 -14.30 -6.79 -8.60
CA THR A 154 -14.55 -6.68 -10.05
C THR A 154 -16.04 -6.64 -10.40
N CYS A 155 -16.90 -7.23 -9.55
CA CYS A 155 -18.35 -7.14 -9.70
C CYS A 155 -18.94 -5.84 -9.13
N TYR A 156 -18.30 -5.24 -8.14
CA TYR A 156 -18.70 -3.97 -7.53
C TYR A 156 -18.29 -2.77 -8.41
N ARG A 157 -17.05 -2.80 -8.94
CA ARG A 157 -16.48 -1.76 -9.81
C ARG A 157 -16.06 -2.36 -11.16
N PRO A 158 -17.02 -2.76 -12.01
CA PRO A 158 -16.71 -3.29 -13.34
C PRO A 158 -16.02 -2.24 -14.23
N ASP A 159 -16.16 -0.95 -13.93
CA ASP A 159 -15.45 0.13 -14.64
C ASP A 159 -13.93 0.14 -14.37
N VAL A 160 -13.50 -0.45 -13.26
CA VAL A 160 -12.07 -0.59 -12.89
C VAL A 160 -11.58 -2.00 -13.16
N GLY A 161 -12.41 -3.01 -12.86
CA GLY A 161 -12.03 -4.41 -12.95
C GLY A 161 -10.90 -4.77 -11.97
N TYR A 162 -10.04 -5.70 -12.39
CA TYR A 162 -8.84 -6.07 -11.64
C TYR A 162 -7.60 -5.40 -12.24
N VAL A 163 -6.85 -4.67 -11.43
CA VAL A 163 -5.56 -4.09 -11.83
C VAL A 163 -4.45 -4.82 -11.08
N GLN A 164 -3.39 -5.20 -11.80
CA GLN A 164 -2.27 -5.93 -11.19
C GLN A 164 -1.70 -5.17 -10.00
N GLY A 165 -1.47 -5.88 -8.88
CA GLY A 165 -1.02 -5.35 -7.60
C GLY A 165 -2.14 -5.17 -6.56
N MET A 166 -3.42 -5.19 -6.96
CA MET A 166 -4.57 -5.17 -6.03
C MET A 166 -4.51 -6.29 -4.98
N SER A 167 -4.02 -7.47 -5.38
CA SER A 167 -3.89 -8.62 -4.48
C SER A 167 -3.04 -8.33 -3.24
N PHE A 168 -1.99 -7.51 -3.34
CA PHE A 168 -1.12 -7.18 -2.21
C PHE A 168 -1.86 -6.31 -1.18
N ILE A 169 -2.65 -5.34 -1.65
CA ILE A 169 -3.49 -4.50 -0.79
C ILE A 169 -4.56 -5.36 -0.10
N ALA A 170 -5.27 -6.20 -0.86
CA ALA A 170 -6.29 -7.09 -0.31
C ALA A 170 -5.70 -8.09 0.70
N ALA A 171 -4.51 -8.64 0.42
CA ALA A 171 -3.80 -9.56 1.31
C ALA A 171 -3.45 -8.92 2.66
N VAL A 172 -2.97 -7.68 2.66
CA VAL A 172 -2.69 -6.93 3.90
C VAL A 172 -3.97 -6.73 4.72
N LEU A 173 -5.10 -6.43 4.07
CA LEU A 173 -6.37 -6.22 4.75
C LEU A 173 -6.94 -7.50 5.36
N ILE A 174 -6.99 -8.62 4.62
CA ILE A 174 -7.57 -9.88 5.13
C ILE A 174 -6.76 -10.53 6.26
N LEU A 175 -5.49 -10.14 6.44
CA LEU A 175 -4.70 -10.55 7.61
C LEU A 175 -5.13 -9.86 8.90
N ASN A 176 -5.78 -8.70 8.78
CA ASN A 176 -6.10 -7.82 9.92
C ASN A 176 -7.60 -7.63 10.12
N LEU A 177 -8.43 -8.04 9.15
CA LEU A 177 -9.88 -7.84 9.11
C LEU A 177 -10.60 -9.10 8.65
N ASP A 178 -11.82 -9.28 9.16
CA ASP A 178 -12.75 -10.26 8.60
C ASP A 178 -13.11 -9.92 7.15
N THR A 179 -13.45 -10.92 6.34
CA THR A 179 -13.57 -10.77 4.88
C THR A 179 -14.49 -9.63 4.45
N ALA A 180 -15.67 -9.47 5.05
CA ALA A 180 -16.59 -8.39 4.64
C ALA A 180 -16.04 -7.00 4.99
N ASP A 181 -15.42 -6.84 6.16
CA ASP A 181 -14.81 -5.57 6.57
C ASP A 181 -13.55 -5.27 5.77
N ALA A 182 -12.76 -6.30 5.42
CA ALA A 182 -11.63 -6.19 4.51
C ALA A 182 -12.09 -5.70 3.13
N PHE A 183 -13.23 -6.18 2.62
CA PHE A 183 -13.81 -5.70 1.36
C PHE A 183 -14.22 -4.23 1.44
N ILE A 184 -14.87 -3.82 2.53
CA ILE A 184 -15.27 -2.42 2.76
C ILE A 184 -14.03 -1.52 2.79
N ALA A 185 -13.02 -1.89 3.59
CA ALA A 185 -11.78 -1.14 3.68
C ALA A 185 -11.06 -1.09 2.32
N PHE A 186 -10.99 -2.21 1.60
CA PHE A 186 -10.37 -2.30 0.29
C PHE A 186 -11.02 -1.35 -0.71
N ALA A 187 -12.33 -1.42 -0.86
CA ALA A 187 -13.04 -0.59 -1.83
C ALA A 187 -12.97 0.92 -1.50
N ASN A 188 -13.07 1.29 -0.22
CA ASN A 188 -12.91 2.70 0.19
C ASN A 188 -11.47 3.20 0.01
N LEU A 189 -10.47 2.36 0.31
CA LEU A 189 -9.08 2.70 0.11
C LEU A 189 -8.77 2.94 -1.38
N LEU A 190 -9.27 2.06 -2.26
CA LEU A 190 -9.10 2.21 -3.70
C LEU A 190 -9.83 3.42 -4.28
N ASN A 191 -10.85 3.93 -3.58
CA ASN A 191 -11.61 5.11 -4.00
C ASN A 191 -10.97 6.44 -3.57
N LYS A 192 -9.91 6.42 -2.77
CA LYS A 192 -9.18 7.64 -2.40
C LYS A 192 -8.59 8.34 -3.63
N PRO A 193 -8.51 9.68 -3.68
CA PRO A 193 -8.05 10.42 -4.85
C PRO A 193 -6.66 10.00 -5.35
N CYS A 194 -5.72 9.74 -4.44
CA CYS A 194 -4.40 9.23 -4.81
C CYS A 194 -4.51 7.86 -5.47
N GLN A 195 -5.09 6.86 -4.81
CA GLN A 195 -5.24 5.52 -5.36
C GLN A 195 -5.98 5.54 -6.70
N MET A 196 -7.11 6.23 -6.81
CA MET A 196 -7.87 6.36 -8.06
C MET A 196 -7.03 6.89 -9.23
N ALA A 197 -6.14 7.86 -8.99
CA ALA A 197 -5.25 8.40 -10.01
C ALA A 197 -4.35 7.32 -10.62
N PHE A 198 -3.75 6.47 -9.76
CA PHE A 198 -2.84 5.43 -10.19
C PHE A 198 -3.59 4.19 -10.73
N PHE A 199 -4.72 3.79 -10.14
CA PHE A 199 -5.53 2.64 -10.58
C PHE A 199 -6.23 2.86 -11.92
N ARG A 200 -6.66 4.09 -12.22
CA ARG A 200 -7.27 4.44 -13.51
C ARG A 200 -6.27 4.93 -14.54
N VAL A 201 -4.98 4.95 -14.20
CA VAL A 201 -3.91 5.49 -15.06
C VAL A 201 -4.27 6.92 -15.53
N ASP A 202 -4.77 7.75 -14.60
CA ASP A 202 -5.00 9.16 -14.86
C ASP A 202 -3.63 9.87 -14.93
N HIS A 203 -3.03 9.82 -16.11
CA HIS A 203 -1.71 10.40 -16.37
C HIS A 203 -1.63 11.87 -15.93
N SER A 204 -2.70 12.65 -16.10
CA SER A 204 -2.71 14.06 -15.73
C SER A 204 -2.58 14.24 -14.22
N LEU A 205 -3.36 13.48 -13.45
CA LEU A 205 -3.30 13.55 -11.99
C LEU A 205 -2.02 12.90 -11.42
N MET A 206 -1.56 11.79 -12.01
CA MET A 206 -0.28 11.16 -11.66
C MET A 206 0.90 12.11 -11.86
N LEU A 207 0.97 12.83 -12.99
CA LEU A 207 2.02 13.82 -13.25
C LEU A 207 2.02 14.95 -12.21
N LYS A 208 0.85 15.35 -11.70
CA LYS A 208 0.75 16.35 -10.62
C LYS A 208 1.28 15.81 -9.29
N TYR A 209 1.02 14.54 -8.99
CA TYR A 209 1.63 13.86 -7.84
C TYR A 209 3.15 13.75 -7.97
N PHE A 210 3.66 13.39 -9.16
CA PHE A 210 5.10 13.34 -9.43
C PHE A 210 5.75 14.72 -9.31
N ALA A 211 5.14 15.76 -9.89
CA ALA A 211 5.64 17.11 -9.76
C ALA A 211 5.63 17.60 -8.29
N ALA A 212 4.60 17.27 -7.52
CA ALA A 212 4.56 17.57 -6.09
C ALA A 212 5.69 16.84 -5.35
N PHE A 213 5.87 15.55 -5.62
CA PHE A 213 6.96 14.75 -5.07
C PHE A 213 8.34 15.33 -5.40
N GLU A 214 8.58 15.73 -6.65
CA GLU A 214 9.87 16.30 -7.07
C GLU A 214 10.23 17.58 -6.32
N VAL A 215 9.24 18.43 -5.98
CA VAL A 215 9.47 19.61 -5.13
C VAL A 215 10.07 19.22 -3.77
N PHE A 216 9.51 18.20 -3.12
CA PHE A 216 10.02 17.74 -1.82
C PHE A 216 11.29 16.90 -1.96
N PHE A 217 11.48 16.23 -3.09
CA PHE A 217 12.71 15.51 -3.38
C PHE A 217 13.91 16.46 -3.52
N GLU A 218 13.78 17.51 -4.33
CA GLU A 218 14.81 18.53 -4.49
C GLU A 218 15.15 19.21 -3.15
N GLU A 219 14.14 19.53 -2.33
CA GLU A 219 14.32 20.17 -1.02
C GLU A 219 15.09 19.26 -0.04
N ASN A 220 14.76 17.96 0.00
CA ASN A 220 15.31 17.05 1.02
C ASN A 220 16.63 16.37 0.61
N LEU A 221 16.83 16.13 -0.70
CA LEU A 221 17.94 15.35 -1.24
C LEU A 221 18.46 16.00 -2.55
N PRO A 222 18.93 17.26 -2.51
CA PRO A 222 19.25 18.03 -3.73
C PRO A 222 20.34 17.37 -4.59
N LYS A 223 21.33 16.72 -3.96
CA LYS A 223 22.41 16.03 -4.69
C LYS A 223 21.88 14.82 -5.47
N LEU A 224 21.09 13.98 -4.80
CA LEU A 224 20.48 12.81 -5.43
C LEU A 224 19.46 13.22 -6.50
N PHE A 225 18.70 14.29 -6.26
CA PHE A 225 17.76 14.84 -7.23
C PHE A 225 18.47 15.25 -8.53
N VAL A 226 19.57 16.01 -8.43
CA VAL A 226 20.40 16.38 -9.59
C VAL A 226 20.93 15.14 -10.31
N HIS A 227 21.48 14.18 -9.55
CA HIS A 227 21.97 12.90 -10.12
C HIS A 227 20.88 12.16 -10.90
N PHE A 228 19.65 12.09 -10.37
CA PHE A 228 18.53 11.46 -11.06
C PHE A 228 18.13 12.21 -12.32
N LYS A 229 18.14 13.55 -12.30
CA LYS A 229 17.87 14.38 -13.48
C LYS A 229 18.93 14.17 -14.57
N GLU A 230 20.22 14.14 -14.21
CA GLU A 230 21.32 13.91 -15.15
C GLU A 230 21.27 12.51 -15.78
N ASN A 231 20.80 11.52 -15.03
CA ASN A 231 20.63 10.14 -15.50
C ASN A 231 19.26 9.88 -16.16
N ASN A 232 18.40 10.90 -16.32
CA ASN A 232 17.02 10.76 -16.82
C ASN A 232 16.18 9.71 -16.06
N LEU A 233 16.42 9.54 -14.76
CA LEU A 233 15.66 8.63 -13.92
C LEU A 233 14.42 9.35 -13.35
N THR A 234 13.26 9.09 -13.95
CA THR A 234 12.01 9.76 -13.62
C THR A 234 11.17 8.97 -12.60
N PRO A 235 10.31 9.64 -11.79
CA PRO A 235 9.53 8.97 -10.73
C PRO A 235 8.61 7.84 -11.20
N ASP A 236 8.10 7.86 -12.43
CA ASP A 236 7.23 6.82 -12.97
C ASP A 236 7.88 5.43 -12.96
N ILE A 237 9.21 5.35 -13.02
CA ILE A 237 9.97 4.09 -13.06
C ILE A 237 9.84 3.31 -11.73
N TYR A 238 9.79 4.00 -10.59
CA TYR A 238 9.82 3.34 -9.27
C TYR A 238 8.64 3.71 -8.37
N LEU A 239 8.09 4.91 -8.50
CA LEU A 239 7.13 5.45 -7.55
C LEU A 239 5.72 4.90 -7.76
N ILE A 240 5.36 4.46 -8.98
CA ILE A 240 4.03 3.92 -9.28
C ILE A 240 3.72 2.75 -8.35
N ASP A 241 4.52 1.69 -8.38
CA ASP A 241 4.29 0.48 -7.57
C ASP A 241 4.29 0.78 -6.07
N TRP A 242 5.14 1.70 -5.63
CA TRP A 242 5.26 2.11 -4.22
C TRP A 242 3.98 2.77 -3.72
N ILE A 243 3.44 3.74 -4.46
CA ILE A 243 2.25 4.51 -4.03
C ILE A 243 0.97 3.71 -4.26
N PHE A 244 0.86 3.11 -5.44
CA PHE A 244 -0.32 2.37 -5.88
C PHE A 244 -0.63 1.17 -4.97
N THR A 245 0.39 0.40 -4.55
CA THR A 245 0.20 -0.72 -3.62
C THR A 245 0.38 -0.33 -2.16
N LEU A 246 0.55 0.96 -1.84
CA LEU A 246 0.89 1.42 -0.50
C LEU A 246 2.08 0.62 0.07
N TYR A 247 3.10 0.42 -0.75
CA TYR A 247 4.31 -0.36 -0.48
C TYR A 247 4.13 -1.87 -0.23
N SER A 248 2.91 -2.40 -0.25
CA SER A 248 2.68 -3.84 0.04
C SER A 248 3.32 -4.78 -0.99
N LYS A 249 3.52 -4.35 -2.24
CA LYS A 249 4.29 -5.10 -3.24
C LYS A 249 5.79 -4.90 -3.13
N SER A 250 6.23 -3.77 -2.56
CA SER A 250 7.60 -3.27 -2.63
C SER A 250 8.42 -3.49 -1.35
N LEU A 251 7.76 -3.69 -0.21
CA LEU A 251 8.37 -3.87 1.10
C LEU A 251 7.93 -5.20 1.73
N PRO A 252 8.73 -5.77 2.64
CA PRO A 252 8.30 -6.90 3.47
C PRO A 252 7.01 -6.59 4.23
N LEU A 253 6.16 -7.59 4.43
CA LEU A 253 4.81 -7.45 4.98
C LEU A 253 4.77 -6.63 6.27
N ASP A 254 5.61 -6.96 7.27
CA ASP A 254 5.61 -6.26 8.57
C ASP A 254 5.96 -4.78 8.42
N LEU A 255 6.88 -4.45 7.53
CA LEU A 255 7.28 -3.08 7.25
C LEU A 255 6.21 -2.33 6.49
N ALA A 256 5.58 -2.97 5.49
CA ALA A 256 4.43 -2.42 4.79
C ALA A 256 3.27 -2.14 5.76
N CYS A 257 2.97 -3.04 6.70
CA CYS A 257 1.95 -2.81 7.74
C CYS A 257 2.29 -1.58 8.60
N ARG A 258 3.56 -1.39 8.99
CA ARG A 258 3.96 -0.17 9.75
C ARG A 258 3.82 1.10 8.91
N VAL A 259 4.07 1.03 7.60
CA VAL A 259 3.80 2.15 6.69
C VAL A 259 2.30 2.44 6.62
N TRP A 260 1.46 1.41 6.52
CA TRP A 260 0.01 1.53 6.52
C TRP A 260 -0.53 2.13 7.80
N ASP A 261 0.01 1.72 8.95
CA ASP A 261 -0.34 2.29 10.25
C ASP A 261 -0.26 3.83 10.20
N VAL A 262 0.89 4.36 9.77
CA VAL A 262 1.09 5.81 9.75
C VAL A 262 0.39 6.48 8.56
N PHE A 263 0.23 5.81 7.43
CA PHE A 263 -0.61 6.27 6.32
C PHE A 263 -2.07 6.47 6.75
N CYS A 264 -2.64 5.55 7.53
CA CYS A 264 -3.98 5.70 8.09
C CYS A 264 -4.10 6.95 8.98
N ARG A 265 -3.00 7.39 9.60
CA ARG A 265 -2.96 8.58 10.46
C ARG A 265 -2.76 9.88 9.69
N ASP A 266 -1.86 9.89 8.71
CA ASP A 266 -1.35 11.10 8.07
C ASP A 266 -1.77 11.26 6.59
N GLY A 267 -2.44 10.26 6.03
CA GLY A 267 -2.94 10.26 4.65
C GLY A 267 -1.85 10.11 3.59
N ASP A 268 -2.19 10.47 2.36
CA ASP A 268 -1.40 10.19 1.16
C ASP A 268 -0.01 10.86 1.20
N GLU A 269 0.13 12.02 1.87
CA GLU A 269 1.43 12.70 2.08
C GLU A 269 2.47 11.73 2.65
N PHE A 270 2.06 10.87 3.58
CA PHE A 270 2.98 9.95 4.23
C PHE A 270 3.57 8.94 3.24
N LEU A 271 2.82 8.52 2.22
CA LEU A 271 3.34 7.61 1.20
C LEU A 271 4.51 8.24 0.44
N PHE A 272 4.44 9.53 0.09
CA PHE A 272 5.53 10.24 -0.57
C PHE A 272 6.69 10.53 0.39
N ARG A 273 6.40 10.75 1.68
CA ARG A 273 7.43 10.85 2.71
C ARG A 273 8.20 9.54 2.89
N VAL A 274 7.54 8.38 2.79
CA VAL A 274 8.19 7.07 2.79
C VAL A 274 9.13 6.93 1.59
N ALA A 275 8.70 7.34 0.39
CA ALA A 275 9.53 7.29 -0.80
C ALA A 275 10.83 8.09 -0.61
N LEU A 276 10.74 9.32 -0.10
CA LEU A 276 11.91 10.14 0.23
C LEU A 276 12.76 9.51 1.33
N GLY A 277 12.15 8.85 2.32
CA GLY A 277 12.87 8.10 3.36
C GLY A 277 13.68 6.93 2.80
N ILE A 278 13.12 6.18 1.84
CA ILE A 278 13.82 5.09 1.12
C ILE A 278 14.98 5.66 0.31
N LEU A 279 14.75 6.73 -0.46
CA LEU A 279 15.80 7.39 -1.24
C LEU A 279 16.93 7.92 -0.35
N ARG A 280 16.59 8.51 0.80
CA ARG A 280 17.56 8.99 1.80
C ARG A 280 18.35 7.84 2.44
N LEU A 281 17.70 6.72 2.74
CA LEU A 281 18.35 5.53 3.31
C LEU A 281 19.42 4.98 2.36
N TYR A 282 19.19 5.06 1.05
CA TYR A 282 20.09 4.52 0.03
C TYR A 282 20.85 5.58 -0.77
N GLU A 283 20.85 6.85 -0.35
CA GLU A 283 21.42 7.98 -1.11
C GLU A 283 22.88 7.74 -1.53
N ASP A 284 23.70 7.20 -0.61
CA ASP A 284 25.12 6.90 -0.85
C ASP A 284 25.35 5.84 -1.93
N VAL A 285 24.41 4.89 -2.07
CA VAL A 285 24.47 3.81 -3.05
C VAL A 285 23.94 4.30 -4.40
N LEU A 286 22.79 4.97 -4.39
CA LEU A 286 22.10 5.46 -5.58
C LEU A 286 22.92 6.52 -6.34
N THR A 287 23.65 7.38 -5.62
CA THR A 287 24.52 8.41 -6.23
C THR A 287 25.71 7.82 -7.00
N ARG A 288 26.04 6.54 -6.77
CA ARG A 288 27.14 5.84 -7.46
C ARG A 288 26.68 4.99 -8.63
N MET A 289 25.37 4.82 -8.79
CA MET A 289 24.75 4.00 -9.83
C MET A 289 24.40 4.85 -11.05
N ASP A 290 24.46 4.25 -12.23
CA ASP A 290 23.90 4.81 -13.45
C ASP A 290 22.36 4.63 -13.51
N PHE A 291 21.75 5.04 -14.62
CA PHE A 291 20.32 4.87 -14.86
C PHE A 291 19.84 3.41 -14.68
N ILE A 292 20.51 2.44 -15.30
CA ILE A 292 20.06 1.04 -15.34
C ILE A 292 20.10 0.43 -13.94
N HIS A 293 21.21 0.62 -13.23
CA HIS A 293 21.39 0.07 -11.89
C HIS A 293 20.43 0.73 -10.88
N ASN A 294 20.22 2.05 -10.99
CA ASN A 294 19.22 2.72 -10.16
C ASN A 294 17.80 2.22 -10.43
N ALA A 295 17.40 2.09 -11.70
CA ALA A 295 16.08 1.59 -12.07
C ALA A 295 15.86 0.17 -11.53
N GLN A 296 16.84 -0.72 -11.68
CA GLN A 296 16.77 -2.09 -11.13
C GLN A 296 16.69 -2.11 -9.60
N PHE A 297 17.51 -1.28 -8.93
CA PHE A 297 17.53 -1.22 -7.47
C PHE A 297 16.19 -0.70 -6.89
N LEU A 298 15.63 0.36 -7.47
CA LEU A 298 14.41 0.99 -6.96
C LEU A 298 13.14 0.20 -7.29
N THR A 299 13.12 -0.52 -8.41
CA THR A 299 12.02 -1.43 -8.77
C THR A 299 12.05 -2.74 -7.99
N ARG A 300 13.20 -3.10 -7.40
CA ARG A 300 13.37 -4.26 -6.53
C ARG A 300 14.24 -3.92 -5.34
N LEU A 301 13.61 -3.31 -4.34
CA LEU A 301 14.25 -2.96 -3.07
C LEU A 301 14.80 -4.22 -2.36
N PRO A 302 15.82 -4.08 -1.49
CA PRO A 302 16.34 -5.19 -0.72
C PRO A 302 15.27 -5.87 0.15
N ASP A 303 15.28 -7.21 0.21
CA ASP A 303 14.32 -8.01 1.01
C ASP A 303 14.44 -7.74 2.53
N HIS A 304 15.57 -7.17 2.96
CA HIS A 304 15.84 -6.86 4.36
C HIS A 304 16.13 -5.37 4.52
N ILE A 305 15.11 -4.63 4.97
CA ILE A 305 15.21 -3.22 5.34
C ILE A 305 14.91 -3.12 6.82
N SER A 306 15.83 -2.56 7.61
CA SER A 306 15.59 -2.34 9.04
C SER A 306 14.46 -1.32 9.22
N PRO A 307 13.35 -1.69 9.91
CA PRO A 307 12.26 -0.76 10.17
C PRO A 307 12.72 0.51 10.88
N ASP A 308 13.60 0.37 11.87
CA ASP A 308 14.05 1.52 12.67
C ASP A 308 14.94 2.46 11.86
N GLN A 309 15.81 1.92 11.00
CA GLN A 309 16.61 2.76 10.10
C GLN A 309 15.70 3.50 9.13
N LEU A 310 14.80 2.78 8.43
CA LEU A 310 13.90 3.41 7.48
C LEU A 310 13.05 4.50 8.15
N PHE A 311 12.40 4.20 9.28
CA PHE A 311 11.58 5.18 10.00
C PHE A 311 12.39 6.35 10.55
N SER A 312 13.67 6.17 10.91
CA SER A 312 14.55 7.29 11.26
C SER A 312 14.80 8.21 10.06
N HIS A 313 15.03 7.63 8.86
CA HIS A 313 15.19 8.41 7.64
C HIS A 313 13.88 9.10 7.20
N ILE A 314 12.73 8.44 7.33
CA ILE A 314 11.41 9.06 7.08
C ILE A 314 11.17 10.23 8.05
N LEU A 315 11.51 10.08 9.33
CA LEU A 315 11.36 11.14 10.33
C LEU A 315 12.19 12.38 9.95
N ALA A 316 13.38 12.18 9.39
CA ALA A 316 14.27 13.25 8.93
C ALA A 316 13.79 13.96 7.65
N VAL A 317 12.79 13.43 6.94
CA VAL A 317 12.20 14.09 5.77
C VAL A 317 11.25 15.21 6.20
N HIS A 318 11.41 16.38 5.60
CA HIS A 318 10.57 17.55 5.77
C HIS A 318 9.57 17.69 4.61
N MET A 319 8.27 17.57 4.91
CA MET A 319 7.18 17.72 3.93
C MET A 319 6.67 19.18 3.85
N THR A 320 7.60 20.13 3.88
CA THR A 320 7.34 21.57 3.75
C THR A 320 8.37 22.21 2.83
N SER A 321 7.95 22.93 1.80
CA SER A 321 8.85 23.71 0.92
C SER A 321 8.30 25.11 0.73
N LYS A 322 9.16 26.13 0.90
CA LYS A 322 8.78 27.56 0.84
C LYS A 322 7.54 27.90 1.69
N ASN A 323 7.49 27.38 2.93
CA ASN A 323 6.36 27.51 3.86
C ASN A 323 5.03 26.89 3.39
N ARG A 324 5.03 26.05 2.36
CA ARG A 324 3.86 25.31 1.89
C ARG A 324 3.97 23.84 2.25
N LYS A 325 2.90 23.28 2.79
CA LYS A 325 2.74 21.83 3.06
C LYS A 325 2.39 21.08 1.78
N TRP A 326 2.52 19.75 1.80
CA TRP A 326 2.17 18.85 0.69
C TRP A 326 0.84 19.20 0.01
N GLY A 327 -0.25 19.28 0.79
CA GLY A 327 -1.58 19.56 0.24
C GLY A 327 -1.66 20.89 -0.51
N GLN A 328 -0.97 21.93 -0.03
CA GLN A 328 -0.94 23.25 -0.68
C GLN A 328 -0.09 23.23 -1.97
N VAL A 329 1.01 22.48 -1.98
CA VAL A 329 1.84 22.31 -3.17
C VAL A 329 1.08 21.53 -4.25
N LEU A 330 0.44 20.42 -3.87
CA LEU A 330 -0.34 19.59 -4.78
C LEU A 330 -1.55 20.35 -5.36
N GLN A 331 -2.28 21.09 -4.51
CA GLN A 331 -3.39 21.93 -4.95
C GLN A 331 -2.94 22.99 -5.96
N ALA A 332 -1.84 23.70 -5.68
CA ALA A 332 -1.31 24.71 -6.60
C ALA A 332 -0.91 24.12 -7.97
N LEU A 333 -0.40 22.88 -8.00
CA LEU A 333 -0.08 22.16 -9.24
C LEU A 333 -1.35 21.68 -9.97
N GLN A 334 -2.40 21.33 -9.23
CA GLN A 334 -3.69 20.97 -9.80
C GLN A 334 -4.38 22.15 -10.48
N GLU A 335 -4.30 23.34 -9.89
CA GLU A 335 -4.94 24.57 -10.38
C GLU A 335 -4.24 25.18 -11.61
N ARG A 336 -2.90 25.07 -11.72
CA ARG A 336 -2.11 25.68 -12.82
C ARG A 336 -2.50 25.20 -14.23
N ASN A 337 -3.11 24.03 -14.36
CA ASN A 337 -3.51 23.43 -15.64
C ASN A 337 -5.03 23.24 -15.77
N SER A 338 -5.85 23.81 -14.89
CA SER A 338 -7.28 23.91 -15.18
C SER A 338 -7.45 24.88 -16.35
N PRO A 339 -8.07 24.49 -17.48
CA PRO A 339 -8.46 25.46 -18.48
C PRO A 339 -9.44 26.40 -17.79
N VAL A 340 -8.96 27.59 -17.43
CA VAL A 340 -9.82 28.70 -17.05
C VAL A 340 -10.75 28.87 -18.23
N LEU A 341 -12.02 28.50 -18.02
CA LEU A 341 -13.14 28.94 -18.83
C LEU A 341 -12.97 30.45 -19.01
N LYS A 342 -12.39 30.84 -20.15
CA LYS A 342 -12.47 32.20 -20.66
C LYS A 342 -13.94 32.41 -20.97
N ARG A 343 -14.65 33.04 -20.03
CA ARG A 343 -15.90 33.74 -20.31
C ARG A 343 -15.63 34.91 -21.24
#